data_AF-A0A5S9MCT2-F1
#
_entry.id   AF-A0A5S9MCT2-F1
#
_cell.length_a   1.000
_cell.length_b   1.000
_cell.length_c   1.000
_cell.angle_alpha   90.00
_cell.angle_beta   90.00
_cell.angle_gamma   90.00
#
_symmetry.space_group_name_H-M   'P 1'
#
loop_
_entity.id
_entity.type
_entity.pdbx_description
1 polymer ?
#
loop_
_entity_poly.entity_id
_entity_poly.type
_entity_poly.pdbx_seq_one_letter_code
_entity_poly.pdbx_strand_id
1 'polypeptide(L)'
;MLNDASIKLDAKKKTYQGHIDFSKTGSNYSVVSSNRTSYQENGNNVDIDQEMSELAKNQIQYNALVERMSGKFNSLKTVLTGGK
;
A
#
# COMPACT_ATOMS: atom_id res chain seq x y z
N MET A 1 12.85 37.38 -21.77
CA MET A 1 13.05 36.88 -20.40
C MET A 1 12.22 35.61 -20.17
N LEU A 2 12.51 34.50 -20.86
CA LEU A 2 11.90 33.17 -20.59
C LEU A 2 12.68 32.06 -21.36
N ASN A 3 14.01 32.12 -21.41
CA ASN A 3 14.80 31.21 -22.28
C ASN A 3 15.84 30.36 -21.56
N ASP A 4 15.72 30.18 -20.24
CA ASP A 4 16.79 29.57 -19.43
C ASP A 4 16.32 28.51 -18.42
N ALA A 5 15.14 27.92 -18.61
CA ALA A 5 14.61 26.90 -17.69
C ALA A 5 14.34 25.55 -18.36
N SER A 6 15.02 25.23 -19.46
CA SER A 6 15.20 23.83 -19.87
C SER A 6 16.29 23.21 -19.00
N ILE A 7 15.98 22.99 -17.71
CA ILE A 7 16.76 22.11 -16.85
C ILE A 7 16.71 20.74 -17.52
N LYS A 8 17.74 20.44 -18.31
CA LYS A 8 18.09 19.08 -18.71
C LYS A 8 18.21 18.30 -17.41
N LEU A 9 17.18 17.56 -17.08
CA LEU A 9 17.27 16.50 -16.09
C LEU A 9 18.22 15.47 -16.69
N ASP A 10 19.52 15.61 -16.42
CA ASP A 10 20.56 14.65 -16.75
C ASP A 10 20.36 13.39 -15.89
N ALA A 11 19.24 12.69 -16.09
CA ALA A 11 19.03 11.32 -15.64
C ALA A 11 19.83 10.38 -16.54
N LYS A 12 21.15 10.56 -16.59
CA LYS A 12 22.08 9.81 -17.45
C LYS A 12 22.67 8.57 -16.79
N LYS A 13 22.28 8.26 -15.55
CA LYS A 13 22.88 7.14 -14.81
C LYS A 13 21.84 6.11 -14.41
N LYS A 14 21.93 4.99 -15.10
CA LYS A 14 21.33 3.72 -14.74
C LYS A 14 21.93 3.25 -13.41
N THR A 15 21.11 3.06 -12.39
CA THR A 15 21.56 2.59 -11.06
C THR A 15 21.88 1.09 -11.04
N TYR A 16 21.35 0.32 -12.01
CA TYR A 16 21.54 -1.13 -12.08
C TYR A 16 21.57 -1.66 -13.52
N GLN A 17 22.47 -2.59 -13.83
CA GLN A 17 22.72 -3.09 -15.19
C GLN A 17 21.50 -3.74 -15.88
N GLY A 18 20.53 -4.23 -15.10
CA GLY A 18 19.28 -4.84 -15.61
C GLY A 18 18.15 -3.88 -15.98
N HIS A 19 18.28 -2.57 -15.78
CA HIS A 19 17.24 -1.61 -16.17
C HIS A 19 17.21 -1.36 -17.69
N ILE A 20 16.13 -0.77 -18.20
CA ILE A 20 16.02 -0.41 -19.63
C ILE A 20 16.72 0.93 -19.84
N ASP A 21 17.48 1.08 -20.92
CA ASP A 21 18.22 2.31 -21.20
C ASP A 21 17.29 3.41 -21.73
N PHE A 22 17.50 4.65 -21.27
CA PHE A 22 16.67 5.81 -21.62
C PHE A 22 16.98 6.40 -23.01
N SER A 23 18.00 5.91 -23.71
CA SER A 23 18.35 6.39 -25.04
C SER A 23 17.47 5.72 -26.10
N LYS A 24 16.66 6.54 -26.79
CA LYS A 24 15.93 6.16 -28.00
C LYS A 24 16.90 5.77 -29.12
N THR A 25 17.25 4.49 -29.21
CA THR A 25 17.77 3.91 -30.46
C THR A 25 16.56 3.50 -31.30
N GLY A 26 16.45 4.09 -32.49
CA GLY A 26 15.25 4.06 -33.33
C GLY A 26 14.85 2.67 -33.83
N SER A 27 14.12 1.93 -33.02
CA SER A 27 13.38 0.73 -33.43
C SER A 27 11.99 1.16 -33.87
N ASN A 28 11.53 0.75 -35.05
CA ASN A 28 10.16 0.96 -35.53
C ASN A 28 9.16 0.31 -34.56
N TYR A 29 8.66 1.04 -33.58
CA TYR A 29 7.62 0.55 -32.66
C TYR A 29 6.25 1.04 -33.13
N SER A 30 5.33 0.11 -33.37
CA SER A 30 3.91 0.44 -33.51
C SER A 30 3.33 0.52 -32.10
N VAL A 31 2.89 1.71 -31.69
CA VAL A 31 2.16 1.87 -30.42
C VAL A 31 0.77 1.31 -30.60
N VAL A 32 0.59 0.02 -30.33
CA VAL A 32 -0.74 -0.55 -30.13
C VAL A 32 -1.15 -0.17 -28.71
N SER A 33 -1.82 0.98 -28.57
CA SER A 33 -2.41 1.41 -27.30
C SER A 33 -3.59 0.48 -26.98
N SER A 34 -3.34 -0.57 -26.19
CA SER A 34 -4.41 -1.31 -25.53
C SER A 34 -4.79 -0.54 -24.26
N ASN A 35 -5.87 0.22 -24.32
CA ASN A 35 -6.38 1.05 -23.22
C ASN A 35 -7.08 0.23 -22.12
N ARG A 36 -6.50 -0.89 -21.70
CA ARG A 36 -7.19 -1.89 -20.86
C ARG A 36 -6.39 -2.57 -19.76
N THR A 37 -5.29 -2.01 -19.27
CA THR A 37 -4.60 -2.62 -18.12
C THR A 37 -4.15 -1.57 -17.10
N SER A 38 -5.14 -0.96 -16.44
CA SER A 38 -4.97 -0.61 -15.04
C SER A 38 -5.11 -1.89 -14.22
N TYR A 39 -4.08 -2.71 -14.16
CA TYR A 39 -3.96 -3.75 -13.14
C TYR A 39 -2.46 -3.91 -12.86
N GLN A 40 -2.06 -3.33 -11.73
CA GLN A 40 -0.91 -3.66 -10.91
C GLN A 40 0.12 -4.59 -11.58
N GLU A 41 1.28 -4.02 -11.95
CA GLU A 41 2.37 -4.70 -12.64
C GLU A 41 3.18 -5.67 -11.74
N ASN A 42 2.59 -6.15 -10.66
CA ASN A 42 3.02 -7.31 -9.90
C ASN A 42 1.83 -8.29 -9.90
N GLY A 43 2.03 -9.55 -10.27
CA GLY A 43 0.97 -10.57 -10.34
C GLY A 43 0.29 -10.93 -9.00
N ASN A 44 0.24 -10.01 -8.04
CA ASN A 44 -0.54 -10.11 -6.83
C ASN A 44 -1.95 -9.60 -7.14
N ASN A 45 -2.87 -10.53 -7.32
CA ASN A 45 -4.30 -10.24 -7.40
C ASN A 45 -4.78 -9.84 -5.99
N VAL A 46 -4.64 -8.56 -5.66
CA VAL A 46 -5.18 -7.97 -4.43
C VAL A 46 -6.69 -7.87 -4.58
N ASP A 47 -7.42 -8.76 -3.90
CA ASP A 47 -8.86 -8.61 -3.73
C ASP A 47 -9.10 -7.60 -2.60
N ILE A 48 -9.48 -6.38 -2.99
CA ILE A 48 -9.71 -5.26 -2.08
C ILE A 48 -10.83 -5.60 -1.09
N ASP A 49 -11.87 -6.32 -1.50
CA ASP A 49 -12.99 -6.68 -0.63
C ASP A 49 -12.55 -7.70 0.42
N GLN A 50 -11.69 -8.65 0.04
CA GLN A 50 -11.09 -9.60 0.97
C GLN A 50 -10.14 -8.90 1.96
N GLU A 51 -9.26 -8.03 1.48
CA GLU A 51 -8.32 -7.30 2.34
C GLU A 51 -9.03 -6.36 3.32
N MET A 52 -10.07 -5.66 2.88
CA MET A 52 -10.90 -4.82 3.76
C MET A 52 -11.65 -5.67 4.80
N SER A 53 -12.15 -6.86 4.41
CA SER A 53 -12.82 -7.77 5.34
C SER A 53 -11.86 -8.30 6.41
N GLU A 54 -10.65 -8.67 6.04
CA GLU A 54 -9.63 -9.15 6.98
C GLU A 54 -9.15 -8.02 7.90
N LEU A 55 -9.01 -6.79 7.39
CA LEU A 55 -8.71 -5.62 8.20
C LEU A 55 -9.82 -5.31 9.21
N ALA A 56 -11.09 -5.32 8.77
CA ALA A 56 -12.24 -5.13 9.64
C ALA A 56 -12.31 -6.22 10.73
N LYS A 57 -12.07 -7.48 10.37
CA LYS A 57 -11.99 -8.60 11.31
C LYS A 57 -10.90 -8.39 12.37
N ASN A 58 -9.69 -7.99 11.97
CA ASN A 58 -8.60 -7.70 12.91
C ASN A 58 -8.98 -6.58 13.87
N GLN A 59 -9.62 -5.52 13.38
CA GLN A 59 -10.08 -4.41 14.21
C GLN A 59 -11.14 -4.83 15.22
N ILE A 60 -12.14 -5.62 14.79
CA ILE A 60 -13.21 -6.13 15.66
C ILE A 60 -12.63 -7.07 16.73
N GLN A 61 -11.73 -7.98 16.34
CA GLN A 61 -11.08 -8.90 17.28
C GLN A 61 -10.28 -8.16 18.35
N TYR A 62 -9.49 -7.16 17.96
CA TYR A 62 -8.74 -6.33 18.89
C TYR A 62 -9.67 -5.63 19.89
N ASN A 63 -10.71 -4.96 19.40
CA ASN A 63 -11.67 -4.27 20.26
C ASN A 63 -12.38 -5.23 21.23
N ALA A 64 -12.82 -6.39 20.74
CA ALA A 64 -13.46 -7.41 21.58
C ALA A 64 -12.53 -7.95 22.69
N LEU A 65 -11.24 -8.12 22.40
CA LEU A 65 -10.25 -8.54 23.40
C LEU A 65 -10.04 -7.45 24.46
N VAL A 66 -9.95 -6.19 24.05
CA VAL A 66 -9.82 -5.04 24.95
C VAL A 66 -11.03 -4.93 25.87
N GLU A 67 -12.24 -5.05 25.33
CA GLU A 67 -13.49 -5.03 26.10
C GLU A 67 -13.54 -6.19 27.10
N ARG A 68 -13.23 -7.41 26.66
CA ARG A 68 -13.24 -8.60 27.52
C ARG A 68 -12.23 -8.48 28.65
N MET A 69 -11.03 -8.00 28.36
CA MET A 69 -9.98 -7.78 29.35
C MET A 69 -10.42 -6.70 30.36
N SER A 70 -10.95 -5.58 29.88
CA SER A 70 -11.44 -4.48 30.72
C SER A 70 -12.60 -4.92 31.61
N GLY A 71 -13.56 -5.68 31.06
CA GLY A 71 -14.66 -6.29 31.80
C GLY A 71 -14.15 -7.22 32.91
N LYS A 72 -13.19 -8.10 32.61
CA LYS A 72 -12.56 -8.98 33.62
C LYS A 72 -11.85 -8.20 34.72
N PHE A 73 -11.10 -7.15 34.38
CA PHE A 73 -10.45 -6.29 35.37
C PHE A 73 -11.47 -5.57 36.26
N ASN A 74 -12.56 -5.07 35.68
CA ASN A 74 -13.64 -4.45 36.44
C ASN A 74 -14.31 -5.47 37.37
N SER A 75 -14.62 -6.68 36.89
CA SER A 75 -15.16 -7.74 37.75
C SER A 75 -14.21 -8.09 38.90
N LEU A 76 -12.92 -8.25 38.61
CA LEU A 76 -11.90 -8.52 39.64
C LEU A 76 -11.82 -7.38 40.65
N LYS A 77 -11.81 -6.13 40.18
CA LYS A 77 -11.83 -4.95 41.05
C LYS A 77 -13.06 -4.94 41.94
N THR A 78 -14.25 -5.22 41.41
CA THR A 78 -15.50 -5.30 42.19
C THR A 78 -15.43 -6.37 43.27
N VAL A 79 -14.89 -7.55 42.96
CA VAL A 79 -14.70 -8.63 43.94
C VAL A 79 -13.71 -8.21 45.04
N LEU A 80 -12.57 -7.60 44.66
CA LEU A 80 -11.54 -7.17 45.61
C LEU A 80 -11.99 -5.99 46.49
N THR A 81 -12.74 -5.04 45.93
CA THR A 81 -13.31 -3.90 46.69
C THR A 81 -14.59 -4.27 47.42
N GLY A 82 -15.00 -5.54 47.36
CA GLY A 82 -16.07 -6.10 48.18
C GLY A 82 -17.41 -5.43 47.92
N GLY A 83 -17.72 -5.10 46.66
CA GLY A 83 -18.96 -4.49 46.17
C GLY A 83 -19.80 -3.88 47.28
N LYS A 84 -19.57 -2.59 47.59
CA LYS A 84 -20.32 -1.85 48.61
C LYS A 84 -21.79 -2.24 48.69
#